data_AF-A0AAN6QGM0-F1
#
_entry.id   AF-A0AAN6QGM0-F1
#
_cell.length_a   1.000
_cell.length_b   1.000
_cell.length_c   1.000
_cell.angle_alpha   90.00
_cell.angle_beta   90.00
_cell.angle_gamma   90.00
#
_symmetry.space_group_name_H-M   'P 1'
#
loop_
_entity.id
_entity.type
_entity.pdbx_description
1 polymer ?
#
loop_
_entity_poly.entity_id
_entity_poly.type
_entity_poly.pdbx_seq_one_letter_code
_entity_poly.pdbx_strand_id
1 'polypeptide(L)'
;MVTTCQLELAALLKELQTRCQAHRVGWERLKGAFLARQTREAVQNLHRQCQILNSMAAIDALTLGADTNREVNNIRKELQQLRGVVDGVQDSQADCEAARERRAILDWITPIDYATQQSDFIHRRHPGTGEWLLDSAEFKRWLGTKKQTLLCPGIPGAGKTILTSIVIEDLVTRFGKDESVGIAYVYCNFQRNDQQKAEDILASILKQLAHARALLPGEPGHPLMKSIRSRCYREIPWQHASGNPG
;
A
#
# COMPACT_ATOMS: atom_id res chain seq x y z
N MET A 1 -40.26 34.49 -0.19
CA MET A 1 -40.55 35.74 -0.94
C MET A 1 -42.05 36.00 -1.10
N VAL A 2 -42.86 35.04 -1.56
CA VAL A 2 -44.33 35.25 -1.72
C VAL A 2 -45.04 35.53 -0.39
N THR A 3 -44.66 34.84 0.69
CA THR A 3 -45.21 35.05 2.04
C THR A 3 -44.86 36.42 2.62
N THR A 4 -43.64 36.90 2.39
CA THR A 4 -43.19 38.25 2.78
C THR A 4 -43.98 39.33 2.04
N CYS A 5 -44.18 39.16 0.73
CA CYS A 5 -44.95 40.09 -0.08
C CYS A 5 -46.44 40.13 0.33
N GLN A 6 -47.04 38.99 0.67
CA GLN A 6 -48.41 38.95 1.21
C GLN A 6 -48.54 39.68 2.55
N LEU A 7 -47.57 39.55 3.45
CA LEU A 7 -47.56 40.25 4.74
C LEU A 7 -47.40 41.76 4.56
N GLU A 8 -46.50 42.20 3.67
CA GLU A 8 -46.29 43.61 3.35
C GLU A 8 -47.53 44.23 2.69
N LEU A 9 -48.19 43.52 1.77
CA LEU A 9 -49.42 43.99 1.14
C LEU A 9 -50.57 44.11 2.16
N ALA A 10 -50.68 43.17 3.09
CA ALA A 10 -51.68 43.20 4.15
C ALA A 10 -51.42 44.35 5.15
N ALA A 11 -50.15 44.61 5.48
CA ALA A 11 -49.75 45.74 6.32
C ALA A 11 -50.05 47.08 5.64
N LEU A 12 -49.70 47.23 4.36
CA LEU A 12 -50.00 48.42 3.56
C LEU A 12 -51.51 48.65 3.42
N LEU A 13 -52.29 47.59 3.19
CA LEU A 13 -53.76 47.66 3.17
C LEU A 13 -54.32 48.16 4.50
N LYS A 14 -53.81 47.63 5.61
CA LYS A 14 -54.24 48.02 6.95
C LYS A 14 -53.90 49.49 7.22
N GLU A 15 -52.71 49.94 6.85
CA GLU A 15 -52.29 51.33 7.05
C GLU A 15 -53.07 52.33 6.18
N LEU A 16 -53.32 51.97 4.91
CA LEU A 16 -54.19 52.76 4.04
C LEU A 16 -55.62 52.85 4.60
N GLN A 17 -56.14 51.75 5.15
CA GLN A 17 -57.47 51.71 5.77
C GLN A 17 -57.57 52.62 7.00
N THR A 18 -56.54 52.67 7.84
CA THR A 18 -56.49 53.57 9.01
C THR A 18 -56.43 55.04 8.58
N ARG A 19 -55.63 55.36 7.55
CA ARG A 19 -55.51 56.75 7.03
C ARG A 19 -56.77 57.24 6.32
N CYS A 20 -57.52 56.34 5.68
CA CYS A 20 -58.73 56.70 4.94
C CYS A 20 -60.01 56.80 5.80
N GLN A 21 -60.05 56.23 7.01
CA GLN A 21 -61.17 56.44 7.95
C GLN A 21 -61.37 57.93 8.33
N ALA A 22 -60.34 58.76 8.19
CA ALA A 22 -60.42 60.22 8.36
C ALA A 22 -61.07 60.97 7.16
N HIS A 23 -61.19 60.35 5.97
CA HIS A 23 -61.74 60.96 4.75
C HIS A 23 -62.83 60.04 4.13
N ARG A 24 -64.05 60.09 4.68
CA ARG A 24 -65.20 59.21 4.33
C ARG A 24 -65.58 59.13 2.84
N VAL A 25 -65.28 60.16 2.04
CA VAL A 25 -65.69 60.23 0.61
C VAL A 25 -64.63 59.66 -0.34
N GLY A 26 -63.35 59.68 0.04
CA GLY A 26 -62.26 59.17 -0.80
C GLY A 26 -62.12 57.66 -0.78
N TRP A 27 -62.45 57.04 0.36
CA TRP A 27 -62.30 55.59 0.56
C TRP A 27 -63.17 54.77 -0.39
N GLU A 28 -64.45 55.09 -0.57
CA GLU A 28 -65.34 54.30 -1.46
C GLU A 28 -64.96 54.45 -2.96
N ARG A 29 -64.41 55.59 -3.39
CA ARG A 29 -63.87 55.75 -4.76
C ARG A 29 -62.56 54.97 -4.94
N LEU A 30 -61.68 54.97 -3.95
CA LEU A 30 -60.46 54.16 -3.95
C LEU A 30 -60.79 52.66 -3.93
N LYS A 31 -61.78 52.26 -3.13
CA LYS A 31 -62.33 50.91 -3.07
C LYS A 31 -62.92 50.51 -4.42
N GLY A 32 -63.68 51.40 -5.06
CA GLY A 32 -64.21 51.22 -6.40
C GLY A 32 -63.12 51.09 -7.48
N ALA A 33 -62.04 51.87 -7.37
CA ALA A 33 -60.88 51.77 -8.27
C ALA A 33 -60.07 50.49 -8.05
N PHE A 34 -59.96 50.00 -6.81
CA PHE A 34 -59.32 48.71 -6.49
C PHE A 34 -60.18 47.50 -6.88
N LEU A 35 -61.50 47.61 -6.73
CA LEU A 35 -62.48 46.62 -7.16
C LEU A 35 -62.80 46.72 -8.65
N ALA A 36 -62.31 47.75 -9.33
CA ALA A 36 -62.45 47.91 -10.76
C ALA A 36 -61.85 46.70 -11.45
N ARG A 37 -62.58 46.19 -12.45
CA ARG A 37 -62.22 44.99 -13.19
C ARG A 37 -60.79 45.05 -13.74
N GLN A 38 -60.36 46.22 -14.22
CA GLN A 38 -59.00 46.47 -14.71
C GLN A 38 -57.91 46.22 -13.67
N THR A 39 -58.09 46.68 -12.43
CA THR A 39 -57.11 46.49 -11.36
C THR A 39 -57.01 45.02 -10.95
N ARG A 40 -58.14 44.31 -10.90
CA ARG A 40 -58.18 42.86 -10.66
C ARG A 40 -57.47 42.08 -11.78
N GLU A 41 -57.71 42.42 -13.04
CA GLU A 41 -57.06 41.79 -14.21
C GLU A 41 -55.55 42.03 -14.21
N ALA A 42 -55.09 43.25 -13.88
CA ALA A 42 -53.67 43.58 -13.75
C ALA A 42 -52.99 42.76 -12.63
N VAL A 43 -53.63 42.64 -11.47
CA VAL A 43 -53.12 41.81 -10.35
C VAL A 43 -53.09 40.33 -10.73
N GLN A 44 -54.11 39.82 -11.42
CA GLN A 44 -54.13 38.43 -11.90
C GLN A 44 -53.02 38.18 -12.93
N ASN A 45 -52.76 39.14 -13.82
CA ASN A 45 -51.69 39.03 -14.81
C ASN A 45 -50.30 39.02 -14.13
N LEU A 46 -50.09 39.93 -13.16
CA LEU A 46 -48.86 39.96 -12.37
C LEU A 46 -48.68 38.66 -11.56
N HIS A 47 -49.75 38.14 -10.96
CA HIS A 47 -49.70 36.87 -10.24
C HIS A 47 -49.26 35.71 -11.14
N ARG A 48 -49.78 35.63 -12.37
CA ARG A 48 -49.35 34.64 -13.37
C ARG A 48 -47.89 34.81 -13.73
N GLN A 49 -47.43 36.05 -13.95
CA GLN A 49 -46.02 36.33 -14.24
C GLN A 49 -45.11 35.91 -13.08
N CYS A 50 -45.47 36.20 -11.83
CA CYS A 50 -44.74 35.74 -10.66
C CYS A 50 -44.73 34.22 -10.52
N GLN A 51 -45.84 33.54 -10.82
CA GLN A 51 -45.90 32.08 -10.82
C GLN A 51 -44.93 31.46 -11.85
N ILE A 52 -44.88 32.02 -13.06
CA ILE A 52 -43.95 31.56 -14.12
C ILE A 52 -42.49 31.77 -13.66
N LEU A 53 -42.15 32.96 -13.16
CA LEU A 53 -40.80 33.25 -12.66
C LEU A 53 -40.39 32.31 -11.51
N ASN A 54 -41.30 32.03 -10.58
CA ASN A 54 -41.03 31.12 -9.47
C ASN A 54 -40.84 29.68 -9.96
N SER A 55 -41.57 29.25 -10.99
CA SER A 55 -41.37 27.93 -11.60
C SER A 55 -40.04 27.82 -12.36
N MET A 56 -39.63 28.87 -13.08
CA MET A 56 -38.31 28.92 -13.74
C MET A 56 -37.18 28.87 -12.71
N ALA A 57 -37.23 29.71 -11.68
CA ALA A 57 -36.21 29.73 -10.63
C ALA A 57 -36.08 28.38 -9.91
N ALA A 58 -37.19 27.65 -9.73
CA ALA A 58 -37.17 26.29 -9.18
C ALA A 58 -36.48 25.28 -10.12
N ILE A 59 -36.72 25.36 -11.44
CA ILE A 59 -36.07 24.51 -12.44
C ILE A 59 -34.57 24.80 -12.51
N ASP A 60 -34.17 26.07 -12.51
CA ASP A 60 -32.76 26.46 -12.53
C ASP A 60 -32.04 25.96 -11.27
N ALA A 61 -32.67 26.09 -10.11
CA ALA A 61 -32.14 25.57 -8.85
C ALA A 61 -31.96 24.04 -8.88
N LEU A 62 -32.92 23.31 -9.45
CA LEU A 62 -32.82 21.86 -9.62
C LEU A 62 -31.72 21.47 -10.62
N THR A 63 -31.59 22.21 -11.72
CA THR A 63 -30.58 21.95 -12.77
C THR A 63 -29.17 22.22 -12.25
N LEU A 64 -28.95 23.38 -11.60
CA LEU A 64 -27.70 23.69 -10.92
C LEU A 64 -27.38 22.67 -9.83
N GLY A 65 -28.38 22.23 -9.07
CA GLY A 65 -28.22 21.18 -8.06
C GLY A 65 -27.81 19.83 -8.67
N ALA A 66 -28.40 19.45 -9.81
CA ALA A 66 -28.06 18.22 -10.53
C ALA A 66 -26.63 18.27 -11.10
N ASP A 67 -26.24 19.38 -11.73
CA ASP A 67 -24.90 19.57 -12.28
C ASP A 67 -23.85 19.57 -11.16
N THR A 68 -24.10 20.28 -10.07
CA THR A 68 -23.22 20.28 -8.90
C THR A 68 -23.05 18.87 -8.33
N ASN A 69 -24.15 18.11 -8.19
CA ASN A 69 -24.11 16.75 -7.68
C ASN A 69 -23.36 15.81 -8.65
N ARG A 70 -23.46 16.04 -9.97
CA ARG A 70 -22.70 15.28 -10.96
C ARG A 70 -21.20 15.52 -10.81
N GLU A 71 -20.76 16.76 -10.70
CA GLU A 71 -19.36 17.11 -10.51
C GLU A 71 -18.80 16.57 -9.19
N VAL A 72 -19.54 16.69 -8.09
CA VAL A 72 -19.15 16.12 -6.79
C VAL A 72 -18.98 14.60 -6.88
N ASN A 73 -19.86 13.91 -7.61
CA ASN A 73 -19.74 12.46 -7.80
C ASN A 73 -18.55 12.07 -8.70
N ASN A 74 -18.23 12.87 -9.72
CA ASN A 74 -17.04 12.66 -10.55
C ASN A 74 -15.77 12.82 -9.70
N ILE A 75 -15.66 13.93 -8.96
CA ILE A 75 -14.54 14.19 -8.04
C ILE A 75 -14.41 13.05 -7.03
N ARG A 76 -15.51 12.57 -6.45
CA ARG A 76 -15.48 11.45 -5.49
C ARG A 76 -14.94 10.16 -6.10
N LYS A 77 -15.27 9.85 -7.35
CA LYS A 77 -14.75 8.67 -8.06
C LYS A 77 -13.25 8.80 -8.32
N GLU A 78 -12.78 9.97 -8.74
CA GLU A 78 -11.35 10.22 -8.93
C GLU A 78 -10.59 10.12 -7.62
N LEU A 79 -11.11 10.68 -6.52
CA LEU A 79 -10.52 10.55 -5.19
C LEU A 79 -10.47 9.09 -4.70
N GLN A 80 -11.46 8.27 -5.04
CA GLN A 80 -11.43 6.84 -4.73
C GLN A 80 -10.35 6.09 -5.52
N GLN A 81 -10.17 6.41 -6.80
CA GLN A 81 -9.11 5.85 -7.62
C GLN A 81 -7.72 6.27 -7.11
N LEU A 82 -7.54 7.56 -6.81
CA LEU A 82 -6.31 8.08 -6.23
C LEU A 82 -5.97 7.44 -4.89
N ARG A 83 -6.97 7.22 -4.03
CA ARG A 83 -6.78 6.50 -2.77
C ARG A 83 -6.23 5.08 -3.00
N GLY A 84 -6.82 4.33 -3.94
CA GLY A 84 -6.32 2.98 -4.25
C GLY A 84 -4.86 2.97 -4.73
N VAL A 85 -4.44 3.99 -5.48
CA VAL A 85 -3.03 4.15 -5.87
C VAL A 85 -2.15 4.47 -4.66
N VAL A 86 -2.59 5.38 -3.78
CA VAL A 86 -1.85 5.74 -2.55
C VAL A 86 -1.69 4.54 -1.63
N ASP A 87 -2.75 3.77 -1.41
CA ASP A 87 -2.72 2.56 -0.59
C ASP A 87 -1.71 1.54 -1.17
N GLY A 88 -1.74 1.30 -2.49
CA GLY A 88 -0.80 0.40 -3.15
C GLY A 88 0.67 0.86 -3.09
N VAL A 89 0.91 2.18 -3.12
CA VAL A 89 2.25 2.76 -2.93
C VAL A 89 2.72 2.58 -1.49
N GLN A 90 1.85 2.78 -0.50
CA GLN A 90 2.17 2.59 0.91
C GLN A 90 2.51 1.14 1.23
N ASP A 91 1.74 0.18 0.73
CA ASP A 91 2.00 -1.25 0.90
C ASP A 91 3.36 -1.63 0.29
N SER A 92 3.61 -1.19 -0.95
CA SER A 92 4.89 -1.45 -1.63
C SER A 92 6.09 -0.82 -0.90
N GLN A 93 5.90 0.35 -0.30
CA GLN A 93 6.93 1.03 0.48
C GLN A 93 7.23 0.28 1.78
N ALA A 94 6.21 -0.20 2.49
CA ALA A 94 6.37 -1.00 3.70
C ALA A 94 7.13 -2.31 3.42
N ASP A 95 6.81 -3.01 2.34
CA ASP A 95 7.50 -4.23 1.92
C ASP A 95 8.98 -3.97 1.59
N CYS A 96 9.26 -2.87 0.86
CA CYS A 96 10.64 -2.47 0.55
C CYS A 96 11.44 -2.15 1.83
N GLU A 97 10.83 -1.49 2.79
CA GLU A 97 11.47 -1.13 4.05
C GLU A 97 11.77 -2.38 4.91
N ALA A 98 10.81 -3.30 5.02
CA ALA A 98 11.01 -4.58 5.69
C ALA A 98 12.14 -5.41 5.04
N ALA A 99 12.20 -5.44 3.70
CA ALA A 99 13.27 -6.13 2.97
C ALA A 99 14.64 -5.48 3.18
N ARG A 100 14.71 -4.15 3.24
CA ARG A 100 15.96 -3.41 3.55
C ARG A 100 16.43 -3.68 4.97
N GLU A 101 15.51 -3.64 5.94
CA GLU A 101 15.84 -3.93 7.34
C GLU A 101 16.35 -5.37 7.51
N ARG A 102 15.67 -6.34 6.90
CA ARG A 102 16.10 -7.75 6.91
C ARG A 102 17.53 -7.87 6.35
N ARG A 103 17.82 -7.21 5.22
CA ARG A 103 19.15 -7.24 4.60
C ARG A 103 20.20 -6.64 5.53
N ALA A 104 19.93 -5.48 6.13
CA ALA A 104 20.84 -4.82 7.07
C ALA A 104 21.18 -5.72 8.28
N ILE A 105 20.18 -6.42 8.84
CA ILE A 105 20.40 -7.36 9.94
C ILE A 105 21.27 -8.55 9.51
N LEU A 106 21.00 -9.12 8.33
CA LEU A 106 21.77 -10.25 7.80
C LEU A 106 23.23 -9.87 7.51
N ASP A 107 23.47 -8.65 7.01
CA ASP A 107 24.81 -8.13 6.74
C ASP A 107 25.55 -7.75 8.04
N TRP A 108 24.84 -7.32 9.08
CA TRP A 108 25.41 -7.11 10.42
C TRP A 108 25.90 -8.42 11.06
N ILE A 109 25.20 -9.55 10.83
CA ILE A 109 25.64 -10.87 11.33
C ILE A 109 27.00 -11.26 10.72
N THR A 110 27.12 -11.14 9.39
CA THR A 110 28.39 -11.29 8.71
C THR A 110 28.34 -10.68 7.31
N PRO A 111 29.43 -10.02 6.87
CA PRO A 111 29.56 -9.58 5.49
C PRO A 111 29.86 -10.74 4.52
N ILE A 112 30.20 -11.93 5.03
CA ILE A 112 30.58 -13.07 4.20
C ILE A 112 29.35 -13.61 3.47
N ASP A 113 29.47 -13.73 2.15
CA ASP A 113 28.44 -14.30 1.28
C ASP A 113 29.03 -15.41 0.39
N TYR A 114 28.58 -16.65 0.62
CA TYR A 114 28.96 -17.81 -0.18
C TYR A 114 28.07 -17.97 -1.42
N ALA A 115 26.95 -17.24 -1.55
CA ALA A 115 26.04 -17.36 -2.69
C ALA A 115 26.72 -16.96 -4.00
N THR A 116 27.55 -15.92 -3.98
CA THR A 116 28.36 -15.52 -5.14
C THR A 116 29.31 -16.64 -5.57
N GLN A 117 30.01 -17.28 -4.63
CA GLN A 117 30.91 -18.41 -4.94
C GLN A 117 30.15 -19.61 -5.50
N GLN A 118 28.99 -19.94 -4.91
CA GLN A 118 28.11 -20.99 -5.41
C GLN A 118 27.70 -20.72 -6.86
N SER A 119 27.25 -19.50 -7.15
CA SER A 119 26.87 -19.08 -8.50
C SER A 119 28.04 -19.22 -9.47
N ASP A 120 29.22 -18.72 -9.10
CA ASP A 120 30.43 -18.82 -9.91
C ASP A 120 30.82 -20.28 -10.22
N PHE A 121 30.74 -21.17 -9.22
CA PHE A 121 31.05 -22.59 -9.42
C PHE A 121 30.02 -23.31 -10.30
N ILE A 122 28.74 -22.97 -10.18
CA ILE A 122 27.69 -23.48 -11.06
C ILE A 122 27.90 -22.96 -12.50
N HIS A 123 28.21 -21.68 -12.68
CA HIS A 123 28.44 -21.12 -14.02
C HIS A 123 29.65 -21.73 -14.74
N ARG A 124 30.67 -22.15 -14.00
CA ARG A 124 31.88 -22.77 -14.56
C ARG A 124 31.73 -24.26 -14.87
N ARG A 125 30.63 -24.88 -14.47
CA ARG A 125 30.35 -26.30 -14.70
C ARG A 125 30.11 -26.58 -16.19
N HIS A 126 30.67 -27.68 -16.68
CA HIS A 126 30.27 -28.22 -17.98
C HIS A 126 28.98 -29.06 -17.86
N PRO A 127 28.03 -28.94 -18.81
CA PRO A 127 26.83 -29.78 -18.86
C PRO A 127 27.17 -31.28 -18.73
N GLY A 128 26.33 -32.07 -18.05
CA GLY A 128 26.58 -33.49 -17.79
C GLY A 128 27.55 -33.80 -16.64
N THR A 129 28.32 -32.82 -16.15
CA THR A 129 29.23 -33.03 -15.02
C THR A 129 28.44 -33.32 -13.74
N GLY A 130 28.84 -34.37 -13.02
CA GLY A 130 28.33 -34.72 -11.69
C GLY A 130 26.97 -35.44 -11.66
N GLU A 131 26.35 -35.72 -12.81
CA GLU A 131 25.09 -36.48 -12.89
C GLU A 131 25.23 -37.88 -12.28
N TRP A 132 26.36 -38.54 -12.55
CA TRP A 132 26.70 -39.84 -11.97
C TRP A 132 26.67 -39.85 -10.43
N LEU A 133 26.99 -38.73 -9.79
CA LEU A 133 26.96 -38.60 -8.33
C LEU A 133 25.52 -38.51 -7.82
N LEU A 134 24.69 -37.68 -8.47
CA LEU A 134 23.28 -37.52 -8.11
C LEU A 134 22.50 -38.83 -8.34
N ASP A 135 22.94 -39.64 -9.31
CA ASP A 135 22.33 -40.93 -9.60
C ASP A 135 22.82 -42.09 -8.74
N SER A 136 23.94 -41.91 -8.04
CA SER A 136 24.52 -42.93 -7.18
C SER A 136 23.58 -43.39 -6.06
N ALA A 137 23.68 -44.67 -5.70
CA ALA A 137 22.90 -45.24 -4.59
C ALA A 137 23.30 -44.60 -3.25
N GLU A 138 24.56 -44.21 -3.12
CA GLU A 138 25.13 -43.53 -1.97
C GLU A 138 24.46 -42.17 -1.73
N PHE A 139 24.34 -41.34 -2.77
CA PHE A 139 23.69 -40.05 -2.69
C PHE A 139 22.20 -40.19 -2.36
N LYS A 140 21.49 -41.07 -3.06
CA LYS A 140 20.06 -41.33 -2.83
C LYS A 140 19.80 -41.82 -1.41
N ARG A 141 20.66 -42.71 -0.88
CA ARG A 141 20.59 -43.19 0.51
C ARG A 141 20.87 -42.08 1.52
N TRP A 142 21.89 -41.25 1.27
CA TRP A 142 22.21 -40.10 2.10
C TRP A 142 21.03 -39.12 2.16
N LEU A 143 20.40 -38.84 1.03
CA LEU A 143 19.27 -37.92 0.95
C LEU A 143 18.03 -38.45 1.67
N GLY A 144 17.76 -39.76 1.58
CA GLY A 144 16.60 -40.39 2.21
C GLY A 144 16.72 -40.63 3.71
N THR A 145 17.90 -40.45 4.31
CA THR A 145 18.17 -40.84 5.70
C THR A 145 18.59 -39.64 6.54
N LYS A 146 17.94 -39.44 7.69
CA LYS A 146 18.27 -38.34 8.61
C LYS A 146 19.65 -38.56 9.25
N LYS A 147 20.33 -37.44 9.56
CA LYS A 147 21.62 -37.39 10.28
C LYS A 147 22.74 -38.20 9.60
N GLN A 148 22.81 -38.18 8.27
CA GLN A 148 23.88 -38.81 7.51
C GLN A 148 24.89 -37.79 6.99
N THR A 149 26.11 -38.26 6.81
CA THR A 149 27.20 -37.51 6.19
C THR A 149 27.63 -38.21 4.92
N LEU A 150 27.62 -37.51 3.79
CA LEU A 150 28.18 -37.99 2.54
C LEU A 150 29.61 -37.47 2.40
N LEU A 151 30.57 -38.38 2.24
CA LEU A 151 31.96 -38.04 2.00
C LEU A 151 32.33 -38.38 0.56
N CYS A 152 32.87 -37.39 -0.16
CA CYS A 152 33.37 -37.55 -1.52
C CYS A 152 34.90 -37.44 -1.52
N PRO A 153 35.64 -38.52 -1.20
CA PRO A 153 37.09 -38.51 -1.24
C PRO A 153 37.61 -38.37 -2.67
N GLY A 154 38.79 -37.78 -2.84
CA GLY A 154 39.49 -37.79 -4.11
C GLY A 154 40.78 -36.99 -4.08
N ILE A 155 41.59 -37.09 -5.12
CA ILE A 155 42.84 -36.34 -5.26
C ILE A 155 42.60 -34.82 -5.40
N PRO A 156 43.55 -33.95 -5.01
CA PRO A 156 43.51 -32.53 -5.32
C PRO A 156 43.27 -32.30 -6.82
N GLY A 157 42.42 -31.32 -7.17
CA GLY A 157 42.09 -31.04 -8.58
C GLY A 157 40.97 -31.90 -9.19
N ALA A 158 40.48 -32.94 -8.52
CA ALA A 158 39.42 -33.83 -9.04
C ALA A 158 38.01 -33.19 -9.16
N GLY A 159 37.87 -31.86 -9.04
CA GLY A 159 36.58 -31.19 -9.21
C GLY A 159 35.61 -31.31 -8.04
N LYS A 160 36.06 -31.70 -6.83
CA LYS A 160 35.20 -31.81 -5.63
C LYS A 160 34.34 -30.57 -5.37
N THR A 161 34.90 -29.38 -5.51
CA THR A 161 34.17 -28.11 -5.33
C THR A 161 33.01 -27.97 -6.31
N ILE A 162 33.22 -28.37 -7.57
CA ILE A 162 32.16 -28.37 -8.61
C ILE A 162 31.10 -29.44 -8.31
N LEU A 163 31.51 -30.62 -7.82
CA LEU A 163 30.55 -31.64 -7.37
C LEU A 163 29.72 -31.16 -6.18
N THR A 164 30.32 -30.48 -5.21
CA THR A 164 29.62 -29.88 -4.08
C THR A 164 28.63 -28.82 -4.54
N SER A 165 29.01 -27.95 -5.49
CA SER A 165 28.09 -26.93 -5.98
C SER A 165 26.87 -27.55 -6.68
N ILE A 166 27.07 -28.63 -7.45
CA ILE A 166 25.98 -29.40 -8.08
C ILE A 166 25.04 -30.00 -7.03
N VAL A 167 25.59 -30.59 -5.97
CA VAL A 167 24.77 -31.14 -4.88
C VAL A 167 23.95 -30.04 -4.21
N ILE A 168 24.55 -28.87 -3.95
CA ILE A 168 23.82 -27.72 -3.37
C ILE A 168 22.70 -27.26 -4.30
N GLU A 169 22.95 -27.15 -5.60
CA GLU A 169 21.94 -26.75 -6.59
C GLU A 169 20.78 -27.75 -6.66
N ASP A 170 21.06 -29.06 -6.63
CA ASP A 170 20.04 -30.11 -6.58
C ASP A 170 19.19 -30.01 -5.29
N LEU A 171 19.82 -29.81 -4.14
CA LEU A 171 19.11 -29.63 -2.86
C LEU A 171 18.22 -28.38 -2.88
N VAL A 172 18.73 -27.25 -3.37
CA VAL A 172 17.96 -26.00 -3.48
C VAL A 172 16.80 -26.18 -4.45
N THR A 173 17.00 -26.90 -5.56
CA THR A 173 15.94 -27.19 -6.53
C THR A 173 14.84 -28.07 -5.92
N ARG A 174 15.20 -29.08 -5.13
CA ARG A 174 14.26 -30.03 -4.52
C ARG A 174 13.51 -29.45 -3.33
N PHE A 175 14.20 -28.74 -2.44
CA PHE A 175 13.68 -28.32 -1.13
C PHE A 175 13.58 -26.80 -0.97
N GLY A 176 13.97 -25.99 -1.96
CA GLY A 176 13.97 -24.53 -1.82
C GLY A 176 12.59 -23.91 -1.61
N LYS A 177 11.52 -24.65 -1.89
CA LYS A 177 10.13 -24.25 -1.60
C LYS A 177 9.59 -24.81 -0.28
N ASP A 178 10.31 -25.72 0.36
CA ASP A 178 9.91 -26.35 1.61
C ASP A 178 10.43 -25.54 2.80
N GLU A 179 9.54 -24.79 3.45
CA GLU A 179 9.86 -23.94 4.60
C GLU A 179 10.37 -24.73 5.83
N SER A 180 10.15 -26.05 5.85
CA SER A 180 10.64 -26.92 6.92
C SER A 180 12.13 -27.27 6.76
N VAL A 181 12.71 -27.06 5.58
CA VAL A 181 14.09 -27.43 5.24
C VAL A 181 14.97 -26.19 5.11
N GLY A 182 16.00 -26.09 5.96
CA GLY A 182 17.04 -25.07 5.82
C GLY A 182 18.28 -25.64 5.14
N ILE A 183 18.74 -25.00 4.06
CA ILE A 183 19.97 -25.36 3.35
C ILE A 183 21.03 -24.30 3.68
N ALA A 184 22.21 -24.74 4.12
CA ALA A 184 23.37 -23.89 4.33
C ALA A 184 24.63 -24.60 3.83
N TYR A 185 25.56 -23.84 3.27
CA TYR A 185 26.80 -24.34 2.71
C TYR A 185 27.96 -23.37 2.94
N VAL A 186 29.16 -23.91 2.99
CA VAL A 186 30.41 -23.17 3.23
C VAL A 186 31.50 -23.73 2.34
N TYR A 187 32.26 -22.85 1.71
CA TYR A 187 33.43 -23.22 0.93
C TYR A 187 34.71 -22.90 1.71
N CYS A 188 35.27 -23.92 2.34
CA CYS A 188 36.54 -23.78 3.06
C CYS A 188 37.71 -23.64 2.08
N ASN A 189 38.54 -22.61 2.28
CA ASN A 189 39.75 -22.35 1.53
C ASN A 189 40.93 -22.25 2.51
N PHE A 190 41.77 -23.29 2.48
CA PHE A 190 42.95 -23.43 3.34
C PHE A 190 43.98 -22.29 3.23
N GLN A 191 43.92 -21.46 2.17
CA GLN A 191 44.82 -20.32 1.98
C GLN A 191 44.31 -19.03 2.65
N ARG A 192 43.07 -18.99 3.16
CA ARG A 192 42.43 -17.83 3.78
C ARG A 192 42.12 -18.06 5.26
N ASN A 193 43.14 -18.42 6.03
CA ASN A 193 43.02 -18.68 7.47
C ASN A 193 42.52 -17.46 8.28
N ASP A 194 42.66 -16.26 7.74
CA ASP A 194 42.22 -14.99 8.32
C ASP A 194 40.70 -14.73 8.17
N GLN A 195 40.04 -15.36 7.20
CA GLN A 195 38.60 -15.18 6.87
C GLN A 195 37.73 -16.40 7.21
N GLN A 196 38.29 -17.43 7.85
CA GLN A 196 37.61 -18.70 8.13
C GLN A 196 37.77 -19.13 9.59
N LYS A 197 37.60 -18.19 10.54
CA LYS A 197 37.47 -18.56 11.94
C LYS A 197 36.16 -19.32 12.15
N ALA A 198 36.11 -20.14 13.21
CA ALA A 198 34.90 -20.88 13.54
C ALA A 198 33.67 -19.95 13.69
N GLU A 199 33.88 -18.75 14.25
CA GLU A 199 32.86 -17.71 14.41
C GLU A 199 32.32 -17.24 13.05
N ASP A 200 33.19 -17.00 12.07
CA ASP A 200 32.81 -16.55 10.73
C ASP A 200 31.99 -17.61 9.98
N ILE A 201 32.38 -18.87 10.11
CA ILE A 201 31.68 -20.02 9.53
C ILE A 201 30.28 -20.14 10.15
N LEU A 202 30.18 -20.08 11.48
CA LEU A 202 28.90 -20.16 12.19
C LEU A 202 28.00 -18.97 11.86
N ALA A 203 28.54 -17.76 11.80
CA ALA A 203 27.81 -16.56 11.42
C ALA A 203 27.27 -16.66 9.98
N SER A 204 28.05 -17.21 9.05
CA SER A 204 27.61 -17.41 7.67
C SER A 204 26.50 -18.46 7.55
N ILE A 205 26.60 -19.58 8.27
CA ILE A 205 25.54 -20.58 8.33
C ILE A 205 24.27 -19.95 8.92
N LEU A 206 24.41 -19.18 10.00
CA LEU A 206 23.29 -18.47 10.61
C LEU A 206 22.62 -17.50 9.63
N LYS A 207 23.40 -16.70 8.89
CA LYS A 207 22.91 -15.79 7.85
C LYS A 207 22.09 -16.54 6.80
N GLN A 208 22.60 -17.65 6.29
CA GLN A 208 21.91 -18.46 5.27
C GLN A 208 20.58 -19.05 5.79
N LEU A 209 20.59 -19.63 6.99
CA LEU A 209 19.39 -20.22 7.58
C LEU A 209 18.34 -19.17 7.99
N ALA A 210 18.78 -18.00 8.43
CA ALA A 210 17.90 -16.86 8.71
C ALA A 210 17.32 -16.26 7.43
N HIS A 211 18.06 -16.30 6.32
CA HIS A 211 17.58 -15.88 5.00
C HIS A 211 16.51 -16.83 4.45
N ALA A 212 16.77 -18.15 4.49
CA ALA A 212 15.89 -19.18 3.94
C ALA A 212 14.55 -19.30 4.67
N ARG A 213 14.53 -19.04 5.98
CA ARG A 213 13.27 -19.00 6.74
C ARG A 213 12.57 -17.66 6.52
N ALA A 214 11.40 -17.70 5.90
CA ALA A 214 10.38 -16.66 5.90
C ALA A 214 9.79 -16.41 7.31
N LEU A 215 10.63 -16.32 8.35
CA LEU A 215 10.25 -15.82 9.68
C LEU A 215 9.85 -14.33 9.68
N LEU A 216 9.61 -13.74 8.51
CA LEU A 216 9.10 -12.38 8.34
C LEU A 216 7.98 -12.48 7.31
N PRO A 217 6.74 -12.60 7.80
CA PRO A 217 5.99 -11.42 8.21
C PRO A 217 5.58 -11.48 9.69
N GLY A 218 5.92 -10.42 10.45
CA GLY A 218 5.10 -9.99 11.58
C GLY A 218 4.91 -10.91 12.81
N GLU A 219 5.60 -12.03 12.98
CA GLU A 219 5.46 -12.87 14.18
C GLU A 219 6.42 -12.41 15.30
N PRO A 220 5.92 -11.76 16.38
CA PRO A 220 6.73 -11.27 17.49
C PRO A 220 7.09 -12.41 18.46
N GLY A 221 7.67 -13.50 17.97
CA GLY A 221 7.81 -14.74 18.75
C GLY A 221 9.22 -15.10 19.19
N HIS A 222 10.24 -15.05 18.31
CA HIS A 222 11.50 -15.71 18.63
C HIS A 222 12.46 -14.81 19.46
N PRO A 223 12.79 -15.17 20.73
CA PRO A 223 13.58 -14.34 21.64
C PRO A 223 14.96 -13.97 21.08
N LEU A 224 15.57 -14.90 20.34
CA LEU A 224 16.89 -14.71 19.73
C LEU A 224 16.87 -13.56 18.70
N MET A 225 15.81 -13.45 17.89
CA MET A 225 15.71 -12.40 16.87
C MET A 225 15.33 -11.05 17.45
N LYS A 226 14.52 -10.99 18.51
CA LYS A 226 14.32 -9.74 19.27
C LYS A 226 15.64 -9.24 19.85
N SER A 227 16.46 -10.14 20.39
CA SER A 227 17.79 -9.80 20.91
C SER A 227 18.73 -9.30 19.80
N ILE A 228 18.84 -10.03 18.69
CA ILE A 228 19.64 -9.62 17.52
C ILE A 228 19.19 -8.26 16.99
N ARG A 229 17.89 -8.06 16.77
CA ARG A 229 17.31 -6.81 16.29
C ARG A 229 17.62 -5.65 17.24
N SER A 230 17.41 -5.84 18.55
CA SER A 230 17.72 -4.83 19.57
C SER A 230 19.21 -4.46 19.64
N ARG A 231 20.10 -5.40 19.34
CA ARG A 231 21.54 -5.19 19.34
C ARG A 231 21.99 -4.49 18.06
N CYS A 232 21.50 -4.94 16.91
CA CYS A 232 21.69 -4.30 15.61
C CYS A 232 21.25 -2.82 15.64
N TYR A 233 20.07 -2.51 16.19
CA TYR A 233 19.58 -1.13 16.30
C TYR A 233 20.42 -0.22 17.21
N ARG A 234 21.09 -0.79 18.22
CA ARG A 234 21.97 -0.03 19.13
C ARG A 234 23.34 0.24 18.52
N GLU A 235 23.82 -0.67 17.67
CA GLU A 235 25.17 -0.64 17.13
C GLU A 235 25.24 0.02 15.73
N ILE A 236 24.12 0.10 14.99
CA ILE A 236 24.03 0.82 13.71
C ILE A 236 23.40 2.21 13.92
N PRO A 237 24.12 3.32 13.66
CA PRO A 237 23.53 4.64 13.64
C PRO A 237 22.66 4.82 12.39
N TRP A 238 21.34 4.84 12.53
CA TRP A 238 20.38 5.07 11.42
C TRP A 238 20.35 6.54 10.94
N GLN A 239 21.50 7.21 10.85
CA GLN A 239 21.58 8.67 10.63
C GLN A 239 21.19 9.16 9.22
N HIS A 240 20.59 8.34 8.36
CA HIS A 240 20.08 8.82 7.05
C HIS A 240 18.67 8.31 6.71
N ALA A 241 17.80 8.16 7.72
CA ALA A 241 16.36 7.93 7.52
C ALA A 241 15.50 9.04 8.15
N SER A 242 15.86 10.30 7.89
CA SER A 242 14.94 11.43 8.04
C SER A 242 15.25 12.48 6.96
N GLY A 243 15.01 12.10 5.71
CA GLY A 243 14.71 13.10 4.68
C GLY A 243 13.34 13.71 4.99
N ASN A 244 13.33 14.80 5.74
CA ASN A 244 12.15 15.65 5.87
C ASN A 244 12.20 16.71 4.74
N PRO A 245 11.05 17.09 4.15
CA PRO A 245 11.00 17.95 2.99
C PRO A 245 11.16 19.41 3.42
N GLY A 246 11.94 20.16 2.63
CA GLY A 246 11.99 21.61 2.60
C GLY A 246 11.91 22.06 1.15
#